data_AF-A0A5K0UWE5-F1
#
_entry.id   AF-A0A5K0UWE5-F1
#
_cell.length_a   1.000
_cell.length_b   1.000
_cell.length_c   1.000
_cell.angle_alpha   90.00
_cell.angle_beta   90.00
_cell.angle_gamma   90.00
#
_symmetry.space_group_name_H-M   'P 1'
#
loop_
_entity.id
_entity.type
_entity.pdbx_description
1 polymer ?
#
loop_
_entity_poly.entity_id
_entity_poly.type
_entity_poly.pdbx_seq_one_letter_code
_entity_poly.pdbx_strand_id
1 'polypeptide(L)'
;VEVTDVPVDTKDKDEILESEFFDTRQAFLSLCQGNHYQYDTLRRAKHSSMMVLYHLHNPTAPAFVTTCNVCHHDIEAGQGWRCEVCPDFDVCNACYQKDGGIDHPHKLTNPPSTADRDAQNKEARQKRVLQ
;
A
#
# COMPACT_ATOMS: atom_id res chain seq x y z
N VAL A 1 -11.67 -4.75 -46.67
CA VAL A 1 -12.28 -5.93 -46.01
C VAL A 1 -13.13 -5.39 -44.89
N GLU A 2 -14.46 -5.45 -45.03
CA GLU A 2 -15.38 -5.07 -43.96
C GLU A 2 -15.51 -6.26 -43.00
N VAL A 3 -15.28 -6.02 -41.71
CA VAL A 3 -15.38 -7.06 -40.69
C VAL A 3 -16.84 -7.13 -40.24
N THR A 4 -17.62 -8.00 -40.86
CA THR A 4 -18.94 -8.42 -40.38
C THR A 4 -18.75 -9.50 -39.32
N ASP A 5 -19.59 -9.51 -38.27
CA ASP A 5 -19.61 -10.48 -37.15
C ASP A 5 -18.80 -10.15 -35.88
N VAL A 6 -18.50 -8.87 -35.60
CA VAL A 6 -18.05 -8.48 -34.26
C VAL A 6 -19.28 -8.22 -33.37
N PRO A 7 -19.41 -8.91 -32.21
CA PRO A 7 -20.46 -8.61 -31.24
C PRO A 7 -20.44 -7.13 -30.85
N VAL A 8 -21.62 -6.52 -30.77
CA VAL A 8 -21.79 -5.09 -30.40
C VAL A 8 -21.29 -4.82 -28.98
N ASP A 9 -21.30 -5.85 -28.12
CA ASP A 9 -20.90 -5.79 -26.73
C ASP A 9 -19.79 -6.80 -26.45
N THR A 10 -18.72 -6.32 -25.82
CA THR A 10 -17.62 -7.14 -25.31
C THR A 10 -17.71 -7.15 -23.79
N LYS A 11 -18.37 -8.18 -23.24
CA LYS A 11 -18.37 -8.41 -21.79
C LYS A 11 -17.05 -9.01 -21.35
N ASP A 12 -16.29 -8.24 -20.59
CA ASP A 12 -15.14 -8.76 -19.85
C ASP A 12 -15.62 -9.73 -18.77
N LYS A 13 -14.99 -10.90 -18.69
CA LYS A 13 -15.29 -11.94 -17.70
C LYS A 13 -14.21 -12.02 -16.63
N ASP A 14 -13.10 -11.32 -16.81
CA ASP A 14 -12.00 -11.31 -15.88
C ASP A 14 -12.36 -10.45 -14.67
N GLU A 15 -11.89 -10.88 -13.50
CA GLU A 15 -12.08 -10.10 -12.29
C GLU A 15 -11.19 -8.84 -12.33
N ILE A 16 -11.73 -7.72 -11.85
CA ILE A 16 -10.92 -6.52 -11.63
C ILE A 16 -9.95 -6.80 -10.47
N LEU A 17 -8.66 -6.74 -10.76
CA LEU A 17 -7.58 -6.80 -9.78
C LEU A 17 -7.15 -5.37 -9.45
N GLU A 18 -7.55 -4.88 -8.28
CA GLU A 18 -7.16 -3.55 -7.81
C GLU A 18 -5.81 -3.63 -7.10
N SER A 19 -4.90 -2.70 -7.41
CA SER A 19 -3.66 -2.54 -6.64
C SER A 19 -3.15 -1.13 -6.67
N GLU A 20 -2.99 -0.54 -5.47
CA GLU A 20 -2.42 0.79 -5.30
C GLU A 20 -1.03 0.96 -5.93
N PHE A 21 -0.31 -0.13 -6.22
CA PHE A 21 1.01 -0.12 -6.85
C PHE A 21 0.99 -0.46 -8.34
N PHE A 22 0.00 -1.22 -8.82
CA PHE A 22 -0.02 -1.74 -10.20
C PHE A 22 -1.07 -1.10 -11.10
N ASP A 23 -1.90 -0.20 -10.57
CA ASP A 23 -2.92 0.52 -11.35
C ASP A 23 -2.31 1.50 -12.37
N THR A 24 -1.14 2.09 -12.07
CA THR A 24 -0.48 3.04 -12.97
C THR A 24 1.03 2.86 -13.02
N ARG A 25 1.63 3.26 -14.14
CA ARG A 25 3.10 3.32 -14.28
C ARG A 25 3.76 4.14 -13.18
N GLN A 26 3.13 5.25 -12.77
CA GLN A 26 3.68 6.15 -11.76
C GLN A 26 3.65 5.52 -10.37
N ALA A 27 2.58 4.80 -10.03
CA ALA A 27 2.48 4.06 -8.77
C ALA A 27 3.56 2.98 -8.67
N PHE A 28 3.73 2.20 -9.75
CA PHE A 28 4.78 1.17 -9.80
C PHE A 28 6.18 1.76 -9.66
N LEU A 29 6.45 2.90 -10.32
CA LEU A 29 7.73 3.61 -10.18
C LEU A 29 7.95 4.07 -8.74
N SER A 30 6.92 4.57 -8.08
CA SER A 30 6.99 5.04 -6.68
C SER A 30 7.30 3.88 -5.73
N LEU A 31 6.68 2.71 -5.94
CA LEU A 31 7.01 1.47 -5.22
C LEU A 31 8.49 1.10 -5.39
N CYS A 32 8.99 1.12 -6.63
CA CYS A 32 10.38 0.79 -6.91
C CYS A 32 11.35 1.79 -6.29
N GLN A 33 11.06 3.09 -6.34
CA GLN A 33 11.92 4.13 -5.78
C GLN A 33 11.99 4.02 -4.25
N GLY A 34 10.84 3.90 -3.59
CA GLY A 34 10.77 3.84 -2.13
C GLY A 34 11.37 2.56 -1.54
N ASN A 35 11.37 1.46 -2.28
CA ASN A 35 11.99 0.19 -1.85
C ASN A 35 13.34 -0.12 -2.52
N HIS A 36 13.88 0.82 -3.30
CA HIS A 36 15.15 0.67 -4.02
C HIS A 36 15.19 -0.56 -4.94
N TYR A 37 14.06 -0.92 -5.55
CA TYR A 37 13.99 -1.97 -6.55
C TYR A 37 14.65 -1.50 -7.85
N GLN A 38 15.58 -2.30 -8.34
CA GLN A 38 16.44 -1.99 -9.48
C GLN A 38 16.41 -3.12 -10.51
N TYR A 39 16.57 -2.77 -11.80
CA TYR A 39 16.52 -3.68 -12.94
C TYR A 39 17.75 -3.59 -13.85
N ASP A 40 18.84 -3.02 -13.35
CA ASP A 40 20.09 -2.77 -14.08
C ASP A 40 21.04 -3.99 -14.13
N THR A 41 20.82 -4.99 -13.27
CA THR A 41 21.54 -6.27 -13.30
C THR A 41 20.55 -7.43 -13.16
N LEU A 42 20.92 -8.61 -13.67
CA LEU A 42 20.06 -9.80 -13.56
C LEU A 42 19.71 -10.15 -12.10
N ARG A 43 20.68 -10.04 -11.18
CA ARG A 43 20.46 -10.32 -9.77
C ARG A 43 19.44 -9.35 -9.15
N ARG A 44 19.60 -8.05 -9.41
CA ARG A 44 18.67 -7.03 -8.92
C ARG A 44 17.28 -7.18 -9.54
N ALA A 45 17.21 -7.43 -10.84
CA ALA A 45 15.95 -7.69 -11.54
C ALA A 45 15.18 -8.90 -10.95
N LYS A 46 15.87 -10.02 -10.67
CA LYS A 46 15.24 -11.19 -10.04
C LYS A 46 14.66 -10.87 -8.67
N HIS A 47 15.41 -10.15 -7.84
CA HIS A 47 14.95 -9.73 -6.52
C HIS A 47 13.75 -8.78 -6.62
N SER A 48 13.85 -7.73 -7.44
CA SER A 48 12.77 -6.76 -7.67
C SER A 48 11.50 -7.45 -8.16
N SER A 49 11.60 -8.36 -9.13
CA SER A 49 10.45 -9.14 -9.61
C SER A 49 9.84 -10.05 -8.55
N MET A 50 10.67 -10.67 -7.69
CA MET A 50 10.17 -11.45 -6.56
C MET A 50 9.39 -10.58 -5.57
N MET A 51 9.86 -9.37 -5.27
CA MET A 51 9.15 -8.43 -4.39
C MET A 51 7.84 -7.93 -5.01
N VAL A 52 7.81 -7.73 -6.33
CA VAL A 52 6.58 -7.43 -7.07
C VAL A 52 5.54 -8.54 -6.91
N LEU A 53 5.96 -9.80 -7.08
CA LEU A 53 5.08 -10.96 -6.84
C LEU A 53 4.60 -11.00 -5.38
N TYR A 54 5.48 -10.71 -4.42
CA TYR A 54 5.10 -10.63 -3.02
C TYR A 54 3.96 -9.62 -2.78
N HIS A 55 4.07 -8.40 -3.32
CA HIS A 55 3.03 -7.37 -3.18
C HIS A 55 1.73 -7.72 -3.89
N LEU A 56 1.79 -8.43 -5.03
CA LEU A 56 0.60 -8.96 -5.72
C LEU A 56 -0.13 -10.01 -4.88
N HIS A 57 0.62 -10.90 -4.21
CA HIS A 57 0.04 -11.96 -3.39
C HIS A 57 -0.36 -11.52 -1.98
N ASN A 58 0.17 -10.38 -1.51
CA ASN A 58 -0.09 -9.83 -0.18
C ASN A 58 -0.52 -8.35 -0.28
N PRO A 59 -1.67 -8.07 -0.92
CA PRO A 59 -2.08 -6.70 -1.26
C PRO A 59 -2.34 -5.79 -0.04
N THR A 60 -2.39 -6.36 1.15
CA THR A 60 -2.65 -5.63 2.40
C THR A 60 -1.41 -5.56 3.30
N ALA A 61 -0.32 -6.23 2.90
CA ALA A 61 0.97 -6.06 3.54
C ALA A 61 1.47 -4.63 3.26
N PRO A 62 2.07 -3.97 4.26
CA PRO A 62 2.64 -2.64 4.06
C PRO A 62 3.79 -2.72 3.05
N ALA A 63 3.68 -1.98 1.95
CA ALA A 63 4.75 -1.91 0.96
C ALA A 63 5.90 -0.99 1.34
N PHE A 64 5.71 -0.16 2.36
CA PHE A 64 6.73 0.74 2.90
C PHE A 64 6.83 0.56 4.39
N VAL A 65 8.06 0.52 4.88
CA VAL A 65 8.35 0.49 6.30
C VAL A 65 8.11 1.89 6.86
N THR A 66 7.29 1.97 7.90
CA THR A 66 7.11 3.20 8.67
C THR A 66 8.11 3.20 9.82
N THR A 67 8.83 4.29 10.05
CA THR A 67 9.79 4.39 11.16
C THR A 67 9.28 5.35 12.22
N CYS A 68 9.59 5.06 13.49
CA CYS A 68 9.20 5.93 14.59
C CYS A 68 10.06 7.19 14.62
N ASN A 69 9.45 8.37 14.61
CA ASN A 69 10.15 9.66 14.68
C ASN A 69 10.88 9.89 16.02
N VAL A 70 10.54 9.11 17.06
CA VAL A 70 11.13 9.25 18.40
C VAL A 70 12.31 8.28 18.61
N CYS A 71 12.14 7.00 18.30
CA CYS A 71 13.17 5.98 18.56
C CYS A 71 13.86 5.46 17.28
N HIS A 72 13.42 5.86 16.10
CA HIS A 72 13.94 5.46 14.78
C HIS A 72 13.89 3.95 14.49
N HIS A 73 13.13 3.19 15.26
CA HIS A 73 12.86 1.78 14.96
C HIS A 73 11.64 1.65 14.04
N ASP A 74 11.60 0.56 13.29
CA ASP A 74 10.48 0.19 12.44
C ASP A 74 9.20 0.01 13.27
N ILE A 75 8.10 0.54 12.76
CA ILE A 75 6.78 0.39 13.33
C ILE A 75 6.10 -0.77 12.61
N GLU A 76 5.77 -1.81 13.38
CA GLU A 76 4.97 -2.92 12.88
C GLU A 76 3.55 -2.45 12.49
N ALA A 77 2.97 -3.10 11.48
CA ALA A 77 1.65 -2.75 10.98
C ALA A 77 0.59 -2.77 12.10
N GLY A 78 -0.13 -1.65 12.28
CA GLY A 78 -1.15 -1.49 13.33
C GLY A 78 -0.59 -1.28 14.74
N GLN A 79 0.73 -1.11 14.91
CA GLN A 79 1.39 -0.88 16.20
C GLN A 79 1.94 0.55 16.34
N GLY A 80 1.33 1.51 15.64
CA GLY A 80 1.79 2.89 15.57
C GLY A 80 0.68 3.93 15.67
N TRP A 81 1.11 5.17 15.85
CA TRP A 81 0.26 6.36 15.96
C TRP A 81 0.75 7.37 14.93
N ARG A 82 -0.16 7.84 14.08
CA ARG A 82 0.14 8.77 12.98
C ARG A 82 -0.50 10.11 13.23
N CYS A 83 0.19 11.19 12.83
CA CYS A 83 -0.45 12.49 12.68
C CYS A 83 -1.15 12.57 11.31
N GLU A 84 -2.43 12.95 11.29
CA GLU A 84 -3.17 13.19 10.04
C GLU A 84 -2.90 14.58 9.44
N VAL A 85 -2.24 15.47 10.18
CA VAL A 85 -1.96 16.86 9.77
C VAL A 85 -0.52 17.02 9.27
N CYS A 86 0.45 16.42 9.97
CA CYS A 86 1.86 16.49 9.60
C CYS A 86 2.22 15.28 8.74
N PRO A 87 2.79 15.49 7.54
CA PRO A 87 3.33 14.39 6.76
C PRO A 87 4.48 13.73 7.53
N ASP A 88 4.52 12.40 7.48
CA ASP A 88 5.62 11.57 7.99
C ASP A 88 5.92 11.73 9.49
N PHE A 89 4.89 11.99 10.31
CA PHE A 89 5.00 11.92 11.77
C PHE A 89 4.28 10.69 12.32
N ASP A 90 5.08 9.69 12.66
CA ASP A 90 4.67 8.38 13.14
C ASP A 90 5.41 8.02 14.43
N VAL A 91 4.69 7.47 15.40
CA VAL A 91 5.25 7.09 16.70
C VAL A 91 4.81 5.67 17.03
N CYS A 92 5.76 4.82 17.46
CA CYS A 92 5.42 3.46 17.87
C CYS A 92 4.64 3.45 19.20
N ASN A 93 3.92 2.36 19.47
CA ASN A 93 3.16 2.18 20.70
C ASN A 93 3.98 2.44 21.98
N ALA A 94 5.24 1.97 22.03
CA ALA A 94 6.10 2.15 23.19
C ALA A 94 6.42 3.64 23.46
N CYS A 95 6.78 4.39 22.42
CA CYS A 95 7.07 5.81 22.53
C CYS A 95 5.80 6.62 22.84
N TYR A 96 4.67 6.25 22.24
CA TYR A 96 3.40 6.90 22.52
C TYR A 96 2.93 6.67 23.96
N GLN A 97 3.07 5.46 24.51
CA GLN A 97 2.69 5.18 25.89
C GLN A 97 3.57 5.90 26.92
N LYS A 98 4.85 6.10 26.60
CA LYS A 98 5.80 6.75 27.50
C LYS A 98 5.56 8.26 27.58
N ASP A 99 5.49 8.91 26.42
CA ASP A 99 5.55 10.37 26.32
C ASP A 99 4.35 10.95 25.56
N GLY A 100 3.30 10.18 25.22
CA GLY A 100 2.04 10.66 24.65
C GLY A 100 2.13 11.38 23.28
N GLY A 101 3.31 11.44 22.67
CA GLY A 101 3.58 12.38 21.57
C GLY A 101 3.62 13.86 22.03
N ILE A 102 3.97 14.12 23.30
CA ILE A 102 3.91 15.43 23.98
C ILE A 102 4.59 16.56 23.20
N ASP A 103 5.68 16.27 22.48
CA ASP A 103 6.41 17.28 21.68
C ASP A 103 5.84 17.47 20.26
N HIS A 104 4.66 16.91 19.98
CA HIS A 104 3.95 17.10 18.71
C HIS A 104 2.62 17.84 18.93
N PRO A 105 2.37 18.98 18.25
CA PRO A 105 1.23 19.85 18.53
C PRO A 105 -0.12 19.29 18.06
N HIS A 106 -0.12 18.24 17.23
CA HIS A 106 -1.34 17.63 16.69
C HIS A 106 -1.64 16.30 17.38
N LYS A 107 -2.93 15.98 17.47
CA LYS A 107 -3.38 14.69 17.99
C LYS A 107 -2.94 13.56 17.05
N LEU A 108 -2.41 12.50 17.64
CA LEU A 108 -2.09 11.28 16.91
C LEU A 108 -3.28 10.32 16.92
N THR A 109 -3.51 9.64 15.80
CA THR A 109 -4.53 8.61 15.63
C THR A 109 -3.86 7.26 15.41
N ASN A 110 -4.41 6.21 16.01
CA ASN A 110 -3.96 4.85 15.74
C ASN A 110 -4.63 4.41 14.42
N PRO A 111 -3.86 4.07 13.37
CA PRO A 111 -4.44 3.58 12.13
C PRO A 111 -5.26 2.30 12.38
N PRO A 112 -6.31 2.04 11.58
CA PRO A 112 -7.05 0.79 11.65
C PRO A 112 -6.13 -0.43 11.51
N SER A 113 -6.49 -1.52 12.19
CA SER A 113 -5.71 -2.76 12.13
C SER A 113 -5.66 -3.32 10.71
N THR A 114 -4.70 -4.22 10.43
CA THR A 114 -4.62 -4.91 9.13
C THR A 114 -5.93 -5.61 8.76
N ALA A 115 -6.59 -6.25 9.72
CA ALA A 115 -7.89 -6.90 9.50
C ALA A 115 -9.00 -5.91 9.11
N ASP A 116 -9.00 -4.71 9.70
CA ASP A 116 -9.97 -3.67 9.36
C ASP A 116 -9.70 -3.09 7.95
N ARG A 117 -8.42 -2.94 7.58
CA ARG A 117 -8.02 -2.51 6.23
C ARG A 117 -8.41 -3.55 5.17
N ASP A 118 -8.22 -4.83 5.45
CA ASP A 118 -8.63 -5.92 4.56
C ASP A 118 -10.14 -5.92 4.31
N ALA A 119 -10.93 -5.69 5.37
CA ALA A 119 -12.38 -5.61 5.28
C ALA A 119 -12.83 -4.40 4.45
N GLN A 120 -12.24 -3.23 4.70
CA GLN A 120 -12.52 -2.00 3.94
C GLN A 120 -12.18 -2.15 2.46
N ASN A 121 -11.03 -2.74 2.13
CA ASN A 121 -10.61 -2.97 0.74
C ASN A 121 -11.55 -3.94 0.01
N LYS A 122 -12.02 -5.01 0.68
CA LYS A 122 -13.01 -5.94 0.09
C LYS A 122 -14.35 -5.25 -0.19
N GLU A 123 -14.82 -4.41 0.73
CA GLU A 123 -16.08 -3.68 0.56
C GLU A 123 -15.98 -2.62 -0.55
N ALA A 124 -14.86 -1.89 -0.62
CA ALA A 124 -14.59 -0.93 -1.68
C ALA A 124 -14.59 -1.60 -3.07
N ARG A 125 -13.94 -2.76 -3.20
CA ARG A 125 -13.92 -3.56 -4.43
C ARG A 125 -15.32 -3.95 -4.87
N GLN A 126 -16.17 -4.41 -3.95
CA GLN A 126 -17.55 -4.81 -4.27
C GLN A 126 -18.41 -3.65 -4.76
N LYS A 127 -18.26 -2.45 -4.18
CA LYS A 127 -19.04 -1.27 -4.60
C LYS A 127 -18.69 -0.77 -6.00
N ARG A 128 -17.44 -0.92 -6.43
CA ARG A 128 -16.95 -0.44 -7.73
C ARG A 128 -17.26 -1.40 -8.88
N VAL A 129 -17.29 -2.71 -8.63
CA VAL A 129 -17.73 -3.71 -9.62
C VAL A 129 -19.21 -3.53 -9.99
N LEU A 130 -20.00 -2.88 -9.14
CA LEU A 130 -21.42 -2.61 -9.37
C LEU A 130 -21.69 -1.29 -10.12
N GLN A 131 -20.66 -0.47 -10.39
CA GLN A 131 -20.76 0.79 -11.15
C GLN A 131 -20.37 0.59 -12.60
#